data_AF-A0A1Q3EC22-F1
#
_entry.id   AF-A0A1Q3EC22-F1
#
_cell.length_a   1.000
_cell.length_b   1.000
_cell.length_c   1.000
_cell.angle_alpha   90.00
_cell.angle_beta   90.00
_cell.angle_gamma   90.00
#
_symmetry.space_group_name_H-M   'P 1'
#
loop_
_entity.id
_entity.type
_entity.pdbx_description
1 polymer ?
#
loop_
_entity_poly.entity_id
_entity_poly.type
_entity_poly.pdbx_seq_one_letter_code
_entity_poly.pdbx_strand_id
1 'polypeptide(L)'
;MAMFAPKPGCPLCGIVASALPTPSNSWRAPAFSSDPSNSTNPELLWKDQDFTVYRERSQPVSSKGHIIIAFNLHVPSLYDLSSTDLPLLVNIRNLATRLLAALDAPSELPNTQSSSSPIHEGNPRFRVGFITPPFKDNKIPVTDHLHAHAYIEPSDLMGWWRGLAYGSLAWYAIDDLIAEIRETVSNNRVKSGYGNRQNAPIDKVPLAGARSGTADGVETSEPGLPRTERDLEDGESPSQTPTSAQAMLVSQHPLRT
;
A
#
# COMPACT_ATOMS: atom_id res chain seq x y z
N MET A 1 5.02 -19.16 -10.06
CA MET A 1 3.86 -18.66 -9.27
C MET A 1 4.19 -17.24 -8.87
N ALA A 2 3.30 -16.28 -9.07
CA ALA A 2 3.54 -14.91 -8.63
C ALA A 2 3.45 -14.85 -7.10
N MET A 3 4.51 -14.41 -6.43
CA MET A 3 4.69 -14.46 -4.97
C MET A 3 3.61 -13.71 -4.19
N PHE A 4 2.95 -12.73 -4.81
CA PHE A 4 1.94 -11.86 -4.18
C PHE A 4 0.59 -11.86 -4.93
N ALA A 5 0.28 -12.96 -5.63
CA ALA A 5 -1.00 -13.12 -6.32
C ALA A 5 -2.18 -13.07 -5.34
N PRO A 6 -3.34 -12.53 -5.75
CA PRO A 6 -4.55 -12.58 -4.93
C PRO A 6 -4.86 -14.01 -4.47
N LYS A 7 -5.11 -14.19 -3.18
CA LYS A 7 -5.39 -15.50 -2.57
C LYS A 7 -6.90 -15.75 -2.50
N PRO A 8 -7.43 -16.83 -3.09
CA PRO A 8 -8.83 -17.20 -2.95
C PRO A 8 -9.20 -17.37 -1.47
N GLY A 9 -10.32 -16.78 -1.05
CA GLY A 9 -10.78 -16.83 0.34
C GLY A 9 -10.14 -15.81 1.29
N CYS A 10 -9.15 -15.01 0.84
CA CYS A 10 -8.67 -13.87 1.63
C CYS A 10 -9.72 -12.74 1.60
N PRO A 11 -10.24 -12.28 2.76
CA PRO A 11 -11.24 -11.21 2.80
C PRO A 11 -10.75 -9.90 2.17
N LEU A 12 -9.49 -9.52 2.40
CA LEU A 12 -8.91 -8.30 1.83
C LEU A 12 -8.73 -8.41 0.31
N CYS A 13 -8.29 -9.56 -0.22
CA CYS A 13 -8.28 -9.77 -1.67
C CYS A 13 -9.68 -9.66 -2.28
N GLY A 14 -10.71 -10.13 -1.58
CA GLY A 14 -12.11 -9.97 -1.99
C GLY A 14 -12.52 -8.50 -2.05
N ILE A 15 -12.20 -7.71 -1.02
CA ILE A 15 -12.47 -6.27 -0.99
C ILE A 15 -11.74 -5.56 -2.14
N VAL A 16 -10.43 -5.79 -2.30
CA VAL A 16 -9.60 -5.23 -3.37
C VAL A 16 -10.18 -5.54 -4.74
N ALA A 17 -10.61 -6.79 -4.98
CA ALA A 17 -11.19 -7.23 -6.24
C ALA A 17 -12.58 -6.62 -6.50
N SER A 18 -13.40 -6.48 -5.46
CA SER A 18 -14.76 -5.93 -5.57
C SER A 18 -14.79 -4.40 -5.70
N ALA A 19 -13.74 -3.71 -5.26
CA ALA A 19 -13.64 -2.26 -5.39
C ALA A 19 -13.63 -1.90 -6.87
N LEU A 20 -14.69 -1.23 -7.34
CA LEU A 20 -14.80 -0.81 -8.73
C LEU A 20 -13.60 0.07 -9.12
N PRO A 21 -13.02 -0.10 -10.32
CA PRO A 21 -12.01 0.82 -10.82
C PRO A 21 -12.63 2.20 -10.98
N THR A 22 -12.30 3.12 -10.08
CA THR A 22 -12.55 4.54 -10.33
C THR A 22 -11.56 4.95 -11.41
N PRO A 23 -11.98 5.62 -12.50
CA PRO A 23 -11.06 6.08 -13.52
C PRO A 23 -9.93 6.89 -12.87
N SER A 24 -8.72 6.36 -13.04
CA SER A 24 -7.44 6.93 -12.63
C SER A 24 -7.44 8.45 -12.88
N ASN A 25 -6.98 9.22 -11.89
CA ASN A 25 -6.73 10.67 -11.91
C ASN A 25 -7.85 11.68 -11.59
N SER A 26 -9.10 11.29 -11.31
CA SER A 26 -10.03 12.26 -10.72
C SER A 26 -9.98 12.21 -9.19
N TRP A 27 -9.19 13.11 -8.59
CA TRP A 27 -9.38 13.53 -7.22
C TRP A 27 -10.79 14.09 -7.07
N ARG A 28 -11.75 13.22 -6.79
CA ARG A 28 -13.03 13.64 -6.26
C ARG A 28 -12.85 13.68 -4.75
N ALA A 29 -13.25 14.78 -4.10
CA ALA A 29 -13.48 14.77 -2.67
C ALA A 29 -14.24 13.47 -2.34
N PRO A 30 -13.89 12.74 -1.26
CA PRO A 30 -14.54 11.47 -0.92
C PRO A 30 -16.03 11.68 -1.10
N ALA A 31 -16.61 11.03 -2.11
CA ALA A 31 -18.02 11.14 -2.38
C ALA A 31 -18.66 10.29 -1.30
N PHE A 32 -18.81 10.89 -0.11
CA PHE A 32 -19.49 10.27 1.01
C PHE A 32 -20.87 9.93 0.50
N SER A 33 -21.08 8.66 0.18
CA SER A 33 -22.41 8.16 -0.13
C SER A 33 -23.24 8.45 1.10
N SER A 34 -24.14 9.41 0.97
CA SER A 34 -25.03 9.93 2.01
C SER A 34 -26.12 8.94 2.40
N ASP A 35 -25.87 7.64 2.25
CA ASP A 35 -26.73 6.58 2.74
C ASP A 35 -26.11 6.02 4.03
N PRO A 36 -26.53 6.52 5.20
CA PRO A 36 -25.91 6.20 6.47
C PRO A 36 -26.36 4.87 7.07
N SER A 37 -27.25 4.10 6.42
CA SER A 37 -28.15 3.24 7.19
C SER A 37 -28.09 1.72 6.98
N ASN A 38 -27.48 1.15 5.94
CA ASN A 38 -27.56 -0.33 5.84
C ASN A 38 -26.57 -1.08 4.94
N SER A 39 -25.52 -0.46 4.40
CA SER A 39 -24.52 -1.23 3.66
C SER A 39 -23.49 -1.79 4.65
N THR A 40 -23.45 -3.12 4.78
CA THR A 40 -22.31 -3.85 5.37
C THR A 40 -21.03 -3.72 4.53
N ASN A 41 -21.11 -3.03 3.39
CA ASN A 41 -20.00 -2.85 2.48
C ASN A 41 -19.09 -1.70 2.96
N PRO A 42 -17.77 -1.90 2.94
CA PRO A 42 -16.82 -0.85 3.29
C PRO A 42 -16.99 0.37 2.36
N GLU A 43 -16.96 1.57 2.93
CA GLU A 43 -17.02 2.81 2.15
C GLU A 43 -15.66 3.07 1.50
N LEU A 44 -15.55 2.89 0.19
CA LEU A 44 -14.31 3.10 -0.56
C LEU A 44 -13.96 4.60 -0.60
N LEU A 45 -12.77 4.94 -0.10
CA LEU A 45 -12.26 6.32 -0.08
C LEU A 45 -11.23 6.57 -1.18
N TRP A 46 -10.40 5.58 -1.48
CA TRP A 46 -9.33 5.68 -2.47
C TRP A 46 -9.01 4.32 -3.08
N LYS A 47 -8.63 4.31 -4.35
CA LYS A 47 -8.07 3.13 -5.03
C LYS A 47 -7.09 3.58 -6.09
N ASP A 48 -5.91 2.97 -6.08
CA ASP A 48 -4.92 3.09 -7.15
C ASP A 48 -4.37 1.69 -7.48
N GLN A 49 -3.19 1.62 -8.11
CA GLN A 49 -2.53 0.37 -8.46
C GLN A 49 -2.02 -0.39 -7.23
N ASP A 50 -1.57 0.32 -6.20
CA ASP A 50 -0.88 -0.25 -5.05
C ASP A 50 -1.83 -0.51 -3.87
N PHE A 51 -2.83 0.36 -3.69
CA PHE A 51 -3.67 0.39 -2.51
C PHE A 51 -5.16 0.49 -2.82
N THR A 52 -5.94 -0.11 -1.92
CA THR A 52 -7.37 0.12 -1.76
C THR A 52 -7.60 0.64 -0.34
N VAL A 53 -8.20 1.82 -0.20
CA VAL A 53 -8.48 2.46 1.09
C VAL A 53 -9.97 2.59 1.29
N TYR A 54 -10.44 2.15 2.45
CA TYR A 54 -11.84 2.27 2.82
C TYR A 54 -12.01 2.72 4.27
N ARG A 55 -13.16 3.31 4.57
CA ARG A 55 -13.55 3.69 5.94
C ARG A 55 -14.12 2.47 6.67
N GLU A 56 -13.62 2.22 7.87
CA GLU A 56 -14.18 1.23 8.78
C GLU A 56 -15.44 1.82 9.45
N ARG A 57 -16.63 1.33 9.07
CA ARG A 57 -17.91 1.79 9.63
C ARG A 57 -18.52 0.81 10.62
N SER A 58 -18.16 -0.47 10.55
CA SER A 58 -18.80 -1.49 11.37
C SER A 58 -18.23 -1.46 12.79
N GLN A 59 -16.90 -1.39 12.91
CA GLN A 59 -16.18 -1.51 14.17
C GLN A 59 -15.00 -0.52 14.19
N PRO A 60 -15.26 0.79 14.04
CA PRO A 60 -14.21 1.81 14.09
C PRO A 60 -13.56 1.86 15.48
N VAL A 61 -12.31 2.27 15.53
CA VAL A 61 -11.58 2.50 16.78
C VAL A 61 -11.70 3.93 17.30
N SER A 62 -12.17 4.85 16.47
CA SER A 62 -12.33 6.27 16.77
C SER A 62 -13.66 6.77 16.20
N SER A 63 -14.37 7.57 16.98
CA SER A 63 -15.60 8.26 16.56
C SER A 63 -15.35 9.32 15.48
N LYS A 64 -14.11 9.81 15.36
CA LYS A 64 -13.73 10.84 14.38
C LYS A 64 -13.37 10.26 13.03
N GLY A 65 -12.76 9.08 13.00
CA GLY A 65 -12.41 8.43 11.75
C GLY A 65 -11.44 7.27 11.95
N HIS A 66 -11.72 6.19 11.21
CA HIS A 66 -10.87 5.01 11.11
C HIS A 66 -10.93 4.51 9.67
N ILE A 67 -9.77 4.41 9.04
CA ILE A 67 -9.61 3.91 7.68
C ILE A 67 -8.64 2.73 7.67
N ILE A 68 -8.83 1.85 6.70
CA ILE A 68 -7.98 0.69 6.42
C ILE A 68 -7.35 0.89 5.05
N ILE A 69 -6.04 0.74 4.97
CA ILE A 69 -5.26 0.80 3.73
C ILE A 69 -4.77 -0.61 3.45
N ALA A 70 -5.42 -1.28 2.50
CA ALA A 70 -5.06 -2.62 2.07
C ALA A 70 -4.12 -2.55 0.86
N PHE A 71 -3.07 -3.37 0.86
CA PHE A 71 -2.25 -3.60 -0.32
C PHE A 71 -3.08 -4.34 -1.36
N ASN A 72 -3.03 -3.92 -2.61
CA ASN A 72 -3.72 -4.63 -3.69
C ASN A 72 -3.05 -5.99 -3.98
N LEU A 73 -1.73 -6.04 -3.79
CA LEU A 73 -0.96 -7.27 -3.73
C LEU A 73 -1.19 -7.99 -2.39
N HIS A 74 -1.18 -9.32 -2.43
CA HIS A 74 -1.34 -10.14 -1.23
C HIS A 74 0.01 -10.25 -0.50
N VAL A 75 0.37 -9.23 0.27
CA VAL A 75 1.58 -9.22 1.11
C VAL A 75 1.24 -9.90 2.44
N PRO A 76 1.83 -11.05 2.81
CA PRO A 76 1.44 -11.78 4.03
C PRO A 76 1.75 -11.02 5.32
N SER A 77 2.93 -10.40 5.39
CA SER A 77 3.47 -9.83 6.61
C SER A 77 4.28 -8.55 6.37
N LEU A 78 4.43 -7.73 7.41
CA LEU A 78 5.34 -6.60 7.40
C LEU A 78 6.81 -7.03 7.23
N TYR A 79 7.14 -8.27 7.61
CA TYR A 79 8.48 -8.84 7.47
C TYR A 79 8.86 -9.15 6.02
N ASP A 80 7.89 -9.11 5.10
CA ASP A 80 8.13 -9.24 3.67
C ASP A 80 8.50 -7.89 3.02
N LEU A 81 8.42 -6.78 3.79
CA LEU A 81 8.80 -5.46 3.32
C LEU A 81 10.31 -5.23 3.45
N SER A 82 10.87 -4.56 2.46
CA SER A 82 12.30 -4.32 2.32
C SER A 82 12.60 -2.83 2.11
N SER A 83 13.88 -2.50 1.91
CA SER A 83 14.30 -1.14 1.55
C SER A 83 13.64 -0.60 0.29
N THR A 84 13.34 -1.48 -0.66
CA THR A 84 12.75 -1.10 -1.95
C THR A 84 11.30 -0.65 -1.79
N ASP A 85 10.66 -1.03 -0.68
CA ASP A 85 9.29 -0.70 -0.33
C ASP A 85 9.17 0.59 0.51
N LEU A 86 10.29 1.26 0.82
CA LEU A 86 10.27 2.54 1.53
C LEU A 86 9.40 3.61 0.85
N PRO A 87 9.43 3.80 -0.49
CA PRO A 87 8.53 4.74 -1.15
C PRO A 87 7.05 4.38 -0.95
N LEU A 88 6.75 3.08 -0.91
CA LEU A 88 5.40 2.55 -0.70
C LEU A 88 4.89 2.87 0.71
N LEU A 89 5.73 2.67 1.73
CA LEU A 89 5.42 3.03 3.12
C LEU A 89 5.24 4.54 3.32
N VAL A 90 6.09 5.36 2.69
CA VAL A 90 5.94 6.82 2.72
C VAL A 90 4.63 7.24 2.05
N ASN A 91 4.23 6.57 0.97
CA ASN A 91 2.95 6.82 0.31
C ASN A 91 1.78 6.49 1.24
N ILE A 92 1.79 5.35 1.94
CA ILE A 92 0.75 5.01 2.94
C ILE A 92 0.62 6.12 3.99
N ARG A 93 1.74 6.59 4.56
CA ARG A 93 1.72 7.65 5.57
C ARG A 93 1.07 8.94 5.05
N ASN A 94 1.49 9.37 3.86
CA ASN A 94 0.99 10.60 3.25
C ASN A 94 -0.49 10.47 2.86
N LEU A 95 -0.87 9.33 2.27
CA LEU A 95 -2.24 8.99 1.90
C LEU A 95 -3.16 8.96 3.12
N ALA A 96 -2.74 8.28 4.19
CA ALA A 96 -3.47 8.22 5.45
C ALA A 96 -3.71 9.61 6.03
N THR A 97 -2.64 10.40 6.21
CA THR A 97 -2.70 11.76 6.76
C THR A 97 -3.67 12.65 5.99
N ARG A 98 -3.61 12.58 4.66
CA ARG A 98 -4.47 13.34 3.75
C ARG A 98 -5.95 12.94 3.86
N LEU A 99 -6.24 11.64 3.89
CA LEU A 99 -7.60 11.13 4.01
C LEU A 99 -8.19 11.40 5.39
N LEU A 100 -7.40 11.23 6.47
CA LEU A 100 -7.82 11.56 7.82
C LEU A 100 -8.08 13.07 8.00
N ALA A 101 -7.24 13.93 7.41
CA ALA A 101 -7.49 15.38 7.42
C ALA A 101 -8.79 15.76 6.71
N ALA A 102 -9.13 15.07 5.62
CA ALA A 102 -10.40 15.28 4.92
C ALA A 102 -11.61 14.80 5.76
N LEU A 103 -11.43 13.80 6.63
CA LEU A 103 -12.47 13.31 7.54
C LEU A 103 -12.64 14.19 8.79
N ASP A 104 -11.55 14.81 9.28
CA ASP A 104 -11.56 15.69 10.46
C ASP A 104 -12.03 17.11 10.13
N ALA A 105 -12.12 17.47 8.84
CA ALA A 105 -12.57 18.78 8.42
C ALA A 105 -14.00 19.02 8.93
N PRO A 106 -14.23 20.06 9.77
CA PRO A 106 -15.58 20.40 10.21
C PRO A 106 -16.41 20.71 8.96
N SER A 107 -17.65 20.19 8.93
CA SER A 107 -18.63 20.45 7.86
C SER A 107 -19.12 21.90 7.91
N GLU A 108 -18.21 22.87 7.91
CA GLU A 108 -18.49 24.30 7.89
C GLU A 108 -18.01 24.89 6.55
N LEU A 109 -18.85 25.78 6.02
CA LEU A 109 -18.79 26.40 4.69
C LEU A 109 -17.39 26.96 4.34
N PRO A 110 -17.04 27.02 3.04
CA PRO A 110 -15.70 27.38 2.60
C PRO A 110 -15.46 28.85 2.88
N ASN A 111 -14.73 29.15 3.96
CA ASN A 111 -14.15 30.46 4.14
C ASN A 111 -12.62 30.34 4.10
N THR A 112 -12.11 30.72 2.93
CA THR A 112 -10.77 31.21 2.61
C THR A 112 -9.84 31.46 3.81
N GLN A 113 -8.83 30.60 3.98
CA GLN A 113 -7.41 30.98 3.92
C GLN A 113 -6.53 29.76 4.17
N SER A 114 -5.92 29.26 3.10
CA SER A 114 -4.88 28.24 3.11
C SER A 114 -3.60 28.79 3.75
N SER A 115 -3.43 28.59 5.05
CA SER A 115 -2.12 28.66 5.68
C SER A 115 -1.34 27.40 5.26
N SER A 116 -0.34 27.58 4.38
CA SER A 116 0.64 26.56 4.03
C SER A 116 1.58 26.32 5.21
N SER A 117 1.11 25.62 6.24
CA SER A 117 2.00 25.10 7.27
C SER A 117 2.88 24.01 6.63
N PRO A 118 4.18 23.98 6.92
CA PRO A 118 5.08 23.00 6.33
C PRO A 118 4.59 21.59 6.68
N ILE A 119 4.53 20.73 5.65
CA ILE A 119 4.00 19.34 5.62
C ILE A 119 4.75 18.37 6.57
N HIS A 120 5.62 18.86 7.45
CA HIS A 120 6.74 18.08 7.97
C HIS A 120 6.70 17.67 9.45
N GLU A 121 5.69 18.10 10.21
CA GLU A 121 5.39 17.54 11.53
C GLU A 121 3.98 16.97 11.49
N GLY A 122 3.88 15.63 11.48
CA GLY A 122 2.61 14.93 11.42
C GLY A 122 1.67 15.43 12.52
N ASN A 123 0.39 15.63 12.18
CA ASN A 123 -0.61 15.98 13.17
C ASN A 123 -0.59 14.87 14.25
N PRO A 124 -0.23 15.16 15.51
CA PRO A 124 -0.03 14.13 16.54
C PRO A 124 -1.32 13.36 16.86
N ARG A 125 -2.46 13.83 16.35
CA ARG A 125 -3.75 13.17 16.47
C ARG A 125 -3.93 12.03 15.47
N PHE A 126 -3.17 11.98 14.38
CA PHE A 126 -3.28 10.91 13.40
C PHE A 126 -2.33 9.78 13.76
N ARG A 127 -2.90 8.58 13.85
CA ARG A 127 -2.16 7.35 14.17
C ARG A 127 -2.20 6.47 12.94
N VAL A 128 -1.03 6.10 12.43
CA VAL A 128 -0.89 5.24 11.24
C VAL A 128 0.09 4.13 11.57
N GLY A 129 -0.28 2.88 11.30
CA GLY A 129 0.54 1.74 11.65
C GLY A 129 -0.11 0.40 11.35
N PHE A 130 0.58 -0.65 11.76
CA PHE A 130 0.23 -2.04 11.54
C PHE A 130 -0.02 -2.73 12.87
N ILE A 131 -0.87 -3.75 12.87
CA ILE A 131 -1.00 -4.67 14.02
C ILE A 131 -0.12 -5.88 13.73
N THR A 132 0.79 -6.19 14.64
CA THR A 132 1.79 -7.25 14.43
C THR A 132 1.39 -8.57 15.09
N PRO A 133 1.72 -9.72 14.47
CA PRO A 133 1.57 -11.01 15.12
C PRO A 133 2.31 -11.08 16.47
N PRO A 134 1.79 -11.84 17.46
CA PRO A 134 0.65 -12.74 17.40
C PRO A 134 -0.71 -12.04 17.56
N PHE A 135 -0.72 -10.72 17.73
CA PHE A 135 -1.93 -9.94 17.83
C PHE A 135 -2.61 -9.84 16.46
N LYS A 136 -3.93 -9.74 16.49
CA LYS A 136 -4.76 -9.53 15.30
C LYS A 136 -5.92 -8.62 15.64
N ASP A 137 -6.40 -7.86 14.68
CA ASP A 137 -7.71 -7.24 14.84
C ASP A 137 -8.77 -8.34 14.76
N ASN A 138 -9.41 -8.67 15.89
CA ASN A 138 -10.50 -9.66 15.91
C ASN A 138 -11.70 -9.25 15.02
N LYS A 139 -11.73 -7.98 14.60
CA LYS A 139 -12.77 -7.38 13.79
C LYS A 139 -12.43 -7.35 12.30
N ILE A 140 -11.14 -7.46 11.98
CA ILE A 140 -10.62 -7.67 10.64
C ILE A 140 -9.70 -8.88 10.73
N PRO A 141 -10.24 -10.12 10.83
CA PRO A 141 -9.49 -11.33 11.16
C PRO A 141 -8.68 -11.82 9.96
N VAL A 142 -7.85 -10.94 9.40
CA VAL A 142 -6.97 -11.22 8.26
C VAL A 142 -5.56 -11.20 8.79
N THR A 143 -5.02 -12.39 9.03
CA THR A 143 -3.67 -12.60 9.56
C THR A 143 -2.63 -12.75 8.47
N ASP A 144 -3.07 -12.88 7.22
CA ASP A 144 -2.27 -13.27 6.06
C ASP A 144 -2.53 -12.31 4.90
N HIS A 145 -2.71 -11.03 5.19
CA HIS A 145 -2.75 -9.95 4.20
C HIS A 145 -2.52 -8.63 4.95
N LEU A 146 -1.32 -8.10 4.82
CA LEU A 146 -0.87 -6.86 5.41
C LEU A 146 -1.78 -5.71 5.02
N HIS A 147 -2.18 -4.95 6.02
CA HIS A 147 -2.95 -3.73 5.87
C HIS A 147 -2.57 -2.75 6.98
N ALA A 148 -2.53 -1.47 6.65
CA ALA A 148 -2.33 -0.44 7.64
C ALA A 148 -3.69 0.03 8.19
N HIS A 149 -3.72 0.30 9.49
CA HIS A 149 -4.80 1.04 10.12
C HIS A 149 -4.38 2.50 10.24
N ALA A 150 -5.31 3.40 9.97
CA ALA A 150 -5.12 4.82 10.23
C ALA A 150 -6.36 5.42 10.89
N TYR A 151 -6.20 6.15 11.99
CA TYR A 151 -7.32 6.72 12.74
C TYR A 151 -6.97 8.07 13.39
N ILE A 152 -8.01 8.80 13.80
CA ILE A 152 -7.91 10.12 14.44
C ILE A 152 -8.13 9.95 15.94
N GLU A 153 -7.23 10.43 16.78
CA GLU A 153 -7.42 10.44 18.23
C GLU A 153 -8.54 11.41 18.66
N PRO A 154 -9.35 11.06 19.69
CA PRO A 154 -9.17 9.92 20.58
C PRO A 154 -9.61 8.58 19.98
N SER A 155 -8.98 7.50 20.42
CA SER A 155 -9.36 6.09 20.19
C SER A 155 -10.51 5.64 21.10
N ASP A 156 -11.56 6.45 21.19
CA ASP A 156 -12.68 6.34 22.13
C ASP A 156 -13.61 5.14 21.91
N LEU A 157 -13.51 4.47 20.75
CA LEU A 157 -14.30 3.29 20.42
C LEU A 157 -13.50 1.98 20.53
N MET A 158 -12.23 2.05 20.95
CA MET A 158 -11.45 0.86 21.29
C MET A 158 -11.93 0.28 22.61
N GLY A 159 -12.77 -0.75 22.57
CA GLY A 159 -13.03 -1.57 23.75
C GLY A 159 -11.73 -2.14 24.34
N TRP A 160 -11.73 -2.50 25.62
CA TRP A 160 -10.57 -2.96 26.39
C TRP A 160 -9.62 -3.91 25.62
N TRP A 161 -10.17 -4.96 24.99
CA TRP A 161 -9.36 -5.97 24.30
C TRP A 161 -8.67 -5.44 23.04
N ARG A 162 -9.33 -4.56 22.27
CA ARG A 162 -8.71 -3.93 21.10
C ARG A 162 -7.69 -2.88 21.56
N GLY A 163 -7.89 -2.25 22.71
CA GLY A 163 -6.90 -1.36 23.30
C GLY A 163 -5.51 -2.00 23.47
N LEU A 164 -5.43 -3.32 23.69
CA LEU A 164 -4.15 -4.04 23.72
C LEU A 164 -3.51 -4.13 22.33
N ALA A 165 -4.29 -4.48 21.29
CA ALA A 165 -3.81 -4.64 19.92
C ALA A 165 -3.36 -3.30 19.28
N TYR A 166 -3.99 -2.20 19.67
CA TYR A 166 -3.64 -0.85 19.24
C TYR A 166 -2.71 -0.12 20.23
N GLY A 167 -2.33 -0.80 21.31
CA GLY A 167 -1.34 -0.33 22.28
C GLY A 167 0.09 -0.58 21.79
N SER A 168 1.06 -0.04 22.53
CA SER A 168 2.50 -0.12 22.19
C SER A 168 3.07 -1.55 22.10
N LEU A 169 2.35 -2.56 22.58
CA LEU A 169 2.78 -3.96 22.51
C LEU A 169 2.57 -4.61 21.14
N ALA A 170 1.58 -4.14 20.39
CA ALA A 170 1.09 -4.79 19.18
C ALA A 170 1.00 -3.82 17.99
N TRP A 171 1.00 -2.52 18.27
CA TRP A 171 0.99 -1.47 17.27
C TRP A 171 2.40 -1.14 16.81
N TYR A 172 2.63 -1.28 15.51
CA TYR A 172 3.86 -0.85 14.87
C TYR A 172 3.61 0.39 14.03
N ALA A 173 4.06 1.54 14.55
CA ALA A 173 3.84 2.82 13.88
C ALA A 173 4.57 2.84 12.53
N ILE A 174 3.95 3.46 11.52
CA ILE A 174 4.52 3.48 10.17
C ILE A 174 5.86 4.22 10.12
N ASP A 175 6.02 5.27 10.93
CA ASP A 175 7.27 6.03 11.01
C ASP A 175 8.40 5.20 11.66
N ASP A 176 8.08 4.36 12.65
CA ASP A 176 9.05 3.45 13.27
C ASP A 176 9.50 2.38 12.28
N LEU A 177 8.57 1.78 11.52
CA LEU A 177 8.91 0.82 10.47
C LEU A 177 9.78 1.45 9.36
N ILE A 178 9.43 2.66 8.92
CA ILE A 178 10.24 3.41 7.95
C ILE A 178 11.64 3.67 8.52
N ALA A 179 11.74 4.06 9.79
CA ALA A 179 13.01 4.32 10.47
C ALA A 179 13.85 3.04 10.59
N GLU A 180 13.26 1.93 11.01
CA GLU A 180 13.93 0.63 11.14
C GLU A 180 14.47 0.13 9.79
N ILE A 181 13.65 0.16 8.73
CA ILE A 181 14.11 -0.23 7.38
C ILE A 181 15.23 0.70 6.92
N ARG A 182 15.15 2.02 7.21
CA ARG A 182 16.23 2.97 6.88
C ARG A 182 17.50 2.72 7.69
N GLU A 183 17.38 2.34 8.96
CA GLU A 183 18.52 2.03 9.82
C GLU A 183 19.23 0.76 9.35
N THR A 184 18.46 -0.30 9.06
CA THR A 184 19.01 -1.58 8.55
C THR A 184 19.71 -1.42 7.20
N VAL A 185 19.33 -0.44 6.37
CA VAL A 185 19.99 -0.20 5.07
C VAL A 185 21.13 0.82 5.15
N SER A 186 21.04 1.81 6.04
CA SER A 186 22.09 2.83 6.21
C SER A 186 23.32 2.28 6.91
N ASN A 187 23.16 1.29 7.79
CA ASN A 187 24.27 0.52 8.35
C ASN A 187 24.99 -0.37 7.31
N ASN A 188 24.42 -0.56 6.11
CA ASN A 188 25.06 -1.24 4.99
C ASN A 188 25.81 -0.28 4.03
N ARG A 189 25.77 1.04 4.26
CA ARG A 189 26.51 2.00 3.44
C ARG A 189 27.98 1.98 3.85
N VAL A 190 28.77 1.17 3.15
CA VAL A 190 30.24 1.12 3.28
C VAL A 190 30.79 2.55 3.17
N LYS A 191 31.37 3.07 4.27
CA LYS A 191 32.17 4.31 4.24
C LYS A 191 33.34 4.08 3.28
N SER A 192 33.24 4.57 2.06
CA SER A 192 34.29 4.42 1.02
C SER A 192 35.55 5.28 1.27
N GLY A 193 35.65 5.93 2.43
CA GLY A 193 36.69 6.92 2.74
C GLY A 193 37.55 6.62 3.97
N TYR A 194 37.70 5.38 4.40
CA TYR A 194 38.71 5.08 5.43
C TYR A 194 40.11 5.34 4.85
N GLY A 195 40.89 6.21 5.51
CA GLY A 195 42.31 6.42 5.15
C GLY A 195 43.15 5.14 5.20
N ASN A 196 42.67 4.09 5.86
CA ASN A 196 43.23 2.74 5.90
C ASN A 196 42.21 1.69 5.43
N ARG A 197 41.82 1.76 4.15
CA ARG A 197 40.83 0.86 3.54
C ARG A 197 41.16 -0.62 3.73
N GLN A 198 42.44 -1.01 3.64
CA GLN A 198 42.90 -2.40 3.77
C GLN A 198 42.71 -3.02 5.17
N ASN A 199 42.39 -2.21 6.19
CA ASN A 199 42.15 -2.66 7.56
C ASN A 199 40.75 -2.28 8.05
N ALA A 200 39.84 -1.92 7.14
CA ALA A 200 38.47 -1.59 7.51
C ALA A 200 37.83 -2.81 8.19
N PRO A 201 37.19 -2.65 9.36
CA PRO A 201 36.53 -3.76 10.06
C PRO A 201 35.52 -4.53 9.21
N ILE A 202 34.97 -3.87 8.18
CA ILE A 202 34.01 -4.44 7.24
C ILE A 202 34.59 -5.57 6.36
N ASP A 203 35.88 -5.51 6.02
CA ASP A 203 36.56 -6.54 5.22
C ASP A 203 36.77 -7.85 6.02
N LYS A 204 36.52 -7.81 7.34
CA LYS A 204 36.60 -8.96 8.25
C LYS A 204 35.24 -9.58 8.53
N VAL A 205 34.14 -8.97 8.04
CA VAL A 205 32.78 -9.48 8.23
C VAL A 205 32.33 -10.14 6.92
N PRO A 206 32.21 -11.47 6.87
CA PRO A 206 31.66 -12.15 5.72
C PRO A 206 30.29 -11.57 5.37
N LEU A 207 30.09 -11.18 4.10
CA LEU A 207 28.84 -10.61 3.55
C LEU A 207 28.51 -9.15 3.91
N ALA A 208 29.37 -8.42 4.62
CA ALA A 208 29.14 -6.99 4.83
C ALA A 208 29.32 -6.21 3.51
N GLY A 209 28.29 -5.45 3.10
CA GLY A 209 28.26 -4.81 1.78
C GLY A 209 27.80 -5.72 0.63
N ALA A 210 27.18 -6.89 0.91
CA ALA A 210 26.72 -7.85 -0.11
C ALA A 210 25.52 -7.38 -0.96
N ARG A 211 25.23 -6.08 -1.02
CA ARG A 211 24.45 -5.53 -2.13
C ARG A 211 25.34 -5.53 -3.35
N SER A 212 25.04 -6.46 -4.24
CA SER A 212 25.73 -6.58 -5.51
C SER A 212 25.13 -5.54 -6.44
N GLY A 213 25.98 -4.78 -7.11
CA GLY A 213 25.58 -3.83 -8.14
C GLY A 213 26.71 -3.64 -9.12
N THR A 214 26.38 -3.35 -10.36
CA THR A 214 27.36 -3.07 -11.41
C THR A 214 27.91 -1.64 -11.28
N ALA A 215 29.06 -1.37 -11.90
CA ALA A 215 29.76 -0.09 -11.78
C ALA A 215 29.01 1.12 -12.41
N ASP A 216 28.02 0.84 -13.26
CA ASP A 216 27.04 1.78 -13.82
C ASP A 216 25.81 1.99 -12.91
N GLY A 217 25.78 1.35 -11.73
CA GLY A 217 24.76 1.59 -10.70
C GLY A 217 23.54 0.69 -10.78
N VAL A 218 23.54 -0.37 -11.61
CA VAL A 218 22.45 -1.34 -11.65
C VAL A 218 22.55 -2.27 -10.44
N GLU A 219 21.51 -2.30 -9.60
CA GLU A 219 21.44 -3.19 -8.45
C GLU A 219 21.10 -4.62 -8.90
N THR A 220 21.86 -5.61 -8.44
CA THR A 220 21.66 -7.05 -8.74
C THR A 220 21.21 -7.84 -7.51
N SER A 221 20.83 -7.15 -6.44
CA SER A 221 20.21 -7.72 -5.23
C SER A 221 18.84 -8.35 -5.55
N GLU A 222 18.33 -9.20 -4.66
CA GLU A 222 17.01 -9.82 -4.84
C GLU A 222 15.92 -8.76 -5.11
N PRO A 223 15.03 -9.00 -6.10
CA PRO A 223 13.93 -8.08 -6.41
C PRO A 223 13.03 -7.84 -5.21
N GLY A 224 12.66 -6.58 -4.97
CA GLY A 224 11.58 -6.21 -4.04
C GLY A 224 10.21 -6.73 -4.47
N LEU A 225 9.16 -6.37 -3.71
CA LEU A 225 7.78 -6.68 -4.09
C LEU A 225 7.58 -6.35 -5.58
N PRO A 226 7.07 -7.29 -6.40
CA PRO A 226 7.07 -7.14 -7.84
C PRO A 226 6.15 -5.98 -8.22
N ARG A 227 6.76 -4.84 -8.55
CA ARG A 227 6.16 -3.92 -9.49
C ARG A 227 6.10 -4.65 -10.82
N THR A 228 4.89 -4.91 -11.32
CA THR A 228 4.66 -5.16 -12.74
C THR A 228 4.95 -3.88 -13.54
N GLU A 229 6.19 -3.39 -13.48
CA GLU A 229 6.72 -2.26 -14.27
C GLU A 229 7.31 -2.72 -15.61
N ARG A 230 7.08 -3.97 -16.01
CA ARG A 230 7.54 -4.52 -17.29
C ARG A 230 6.76 -4.04 -18.51
N ASP A 231 5.94 -3.00 -18.40
CA ASP A 231 5.02 -2.58 -19.48
C ASP A 231 4.93 -1.04 -19.70
N LEU A 232 5.85 -0.24 -19.15
CA LEU A 232 5.81 1.22 -19.31
C LEU A 232 6.96 1.84 -20.13
N GLU A 233 7.91 1.06 -20.62
CA GLU A 233 9.07 1.60 -21.36
C GLU A 233 9.42 0.90 -22.68
N ASP A 234 8.53 0.10 -23.26
CA ASP A 234 8.68 -0.33 -24.66
C ASP A 234 7.99 0.67 -25.59
N GLY A 235 8.82 1.55 -26.15
CA GLY A 235 8.46 2.46 -27.22
C GLY A 235 7.81 1.73 -28.39
N GLU A 236 6.68 2.29 -28.80
CA GLU A 236 5.86 1.97 -29.96
C GLU A 236 6.70 1.52 -31.18
N SER A 237 6.69 0.21 -31.46
CA SER A 237 7.18 -0.34 -32.74
C SER A 237 6.00 -0.50 -33.69
N PRO A 238 6.11 -0.04 -34.96
CA PRO A 238 4.98 -0.01 -35.88
C PRO A 238 4.52 -1.42 -36.25
N SER A 239 3.22 -1.64 -36.11
CA SER A 239 2.52 -2.86 -36.45
C SER A 239 2.76 -3.25 -37.91
N GLN A 240 3.45 -4.37 -38.12
CA GLN A 240 3.49 -5.04 -39.43
C GLN A 240 2.14 -5.71 -39.66
N THR A 241 1.42 -5.24 -40.66
CA THR A 241 0.22 -5.87 -41.23
C THR A 241 0.57 -7.25 -41.79
N PRO A 242 -0.19 -8.31 -41.47
CA PRO A 242 -0.20 -9.51 -42.29
C PRO A 242 -1.17 -9.32 -43.46
N THR A 243 -0.57 -9.23 -44.65
CA THR A 243 -1.21 -9.34 -45.95
C THR A 243 -1.52 -10.81 -46.28
N SER A 244 -2.61 -11.04 -47.03
CA SER A 244 -2.98 -12.26 -47.79
C SER A 244 -3.74 -13.35 -47.00
N ALA A 245 -4.79 -14.00 -47.52
CA ALA A 245 -5.33 -14.09 -48.88
C ALA A 245 -6.82 -14.47 -48.87
N GLN A 246 -7.52 -14.05 -49.93
CA GLN A 246 -8.84 -14.52 -50.35
C GLN A 246 -8.87 -16.04 -50.61
N ALA A 247 -9.98 -16.71 -50.23
CA ALA A 247 -10.50 -17.87 -50.97
C ALA A 247 -12.00 -18.11 -50.70
N MET A 248 -12.81 -17.69 -51.67
CA MET A 248 -14.04 -18.30 -52.21
C MET A 248 -15.02 -19.08 -51.31
N LEU A 249 -16.15 -18.41 -51.02
CA LEU A 249 -17.48 -18.73 -51.54
C LEU A 249 -17.73 -20.16 -52.09
N VAL A 250 -18.45 -21.01 -51.34
CA VAL A 250 -19.39 -22.00 -51.92
C VAL A 250 -20.61 -22.16 -51.01
N SER A 251 -21.76 -21.84 -51.60
CA SER A 251 -23.12 -22.09 -51.14
C SER A 251 -23.43 -23.59 -51.12
N GLN A 252 -24.18 -24.08 -50.12
CA GLN A 252 -25.26 -25.06 -50.34
C GLN A 252 -26.12 -25.32 -49.08
N HIS A 253 -27.39 -24.94 -49.19
CA HIS A 253 -28.52 -25.58 -48.50
C HIS A 253 -28.69 -27.03 -48.98
N PRO A 254 -29.29 -27.92 -48.17
CA PRO A 254 -30.62 -28.37 -48.56
C PRO A 254 -31.62 -28.57 -47.40
N LEU A 255 -32.88 -28.63 -47.84
CA LEU A 255 -34.12 -28.94 -47.13
C LEU A 255 -34.25 -30.41 -46.71
N ARG A 256 -35.23 -30.62 -45.79
CA ARG A 256 -36.00 -31.84 -45.45
C ARG A 256 -35.24 -32.88 -44.60
N THR A 257 -35.87 -33.47 -43.59
CA THR A 257 -37.28 -33.92 -43.47
C THR A 257 -38.02 -33.38 -42.27
#